data_AF-K9QPW2-F1
#
_entry.id   AF-K9QPW2-F1
#
_cell.length_a   1.000
_cell.length_b   1.000
_cell.length_c   1.000
_cell.angle_alpha   90.00
_cell.angle_beta   90.00
_cell.angle_gamma   90.00
#
_symmetry.space_group_name_H-M   'P 1'
#
loop_
_entity.id
_entity.type
_entity.pdbx_description
1 polymer ?
#
loop_
_entity_poly.entity_id
_entity_poly.type
_entity_poly.pdbx_seq_one_letter_code
_entity_poly.pdbx_strand_id
1 'polypeptide(L)'
;MAGVTKVEIKESVEELHELLLKQKTASSFERIQALYLLKIGQVKTIQDVAVVVGRARVTVQRWLKNYQESGIKGLLTTLKSPGRPAIISLQVREQLDKELQESEGFKSYEEIRTWLKAVEGIEASYKVVHDTVRYQMKAKLKVPRAVGIKYDSEAESEFKKTATIPRSNKKHVIAPVDRQKTMRYWCGDESRVGLKTEAGRLITKKGVKPIGIMQWKRDNFYLYGLVEPLTGEYFIWEFSHLNTACFNIF
;
A
#
# COMPACT_ATOMS: atom_id res chain seq x y z
N MET A 1 -38.98 -46.77 -2.64
CA MET A 1 -38.57 -47.22 -3.99
C MET A 1 -37.12 -46.80 -4.21
N ALA A 2 -36.23 -47.78 -4.33
CA ALA A 2 -34.79 -47.57 -4.52
C ALA A 2 -34.55 -47.04 -5.95
N GLY A 3 -34.22 -45.75 -6.05
CA GLY A 3 -33.94 -45.11 -7.34
C GLY A 3 -32.64 -45.64 -7.92
N VAL A 4 -32.76 -46.54 -8.90
CA VAL A 4 -31.65 -46.92 -9.79
C VAL A 4 -31.36 -45.72 -10.68
N THR A 5 -30.23 -45.06 -10.49
CA THR A 5 -29.85 -43.94 -11.34
C THR A 5 -28.97 -44.39 -12.49
N LYS A 6 -29.43 -44.16 -13.72
CA LYS A 6 -28.61 -44.12 -14.92
C LYS A 6 -27.75 -42.84 -14.89
N VAL A 7 -26.60 -42.87 -14.21
CA VAL A 7 -25.60 -41.81 -14.34
C VAL A 7 -24.53 -42.33 -15.30
N GLU A 8 -24.44 -41.73 -16.49
CA GLU A 8 -23.37 -42.00 -17.44
C GLU A 8 -22.10 -41.30 -16.97
N ILE A 9 -21.18 -42.07 -16.39
CA ILE A 9 -19.86 -41.60 -15.97
C ILE A 9 -18.93 -41.69 -17.17
N LYS A 10 -18.40 -40.54 -17.62
CA LYS A 10 -17.60 -40.43 -18.85
C LYS A 10 -16.17 -40.93 -18.71
N GLU A 11 -15.59 -40.78 -17.52
CA GLU A 11 -14.20 -41.11 -17.25
C GLU A 11 -13.98 -42.61 -17.07
N SER A 12 -12.73 -43.04 -17.32
CA SER A 12 -12.31 -44.43 -17.14
C SER A 12 -12.11 -44.75 -15.64
N VAL A 13 -12.09 -46.05 -15.32
CA VAL A 13 -11.86 -46.52 -13.94
C VAL A 13 -10.46 -46.13 -13.46
N GLU A 14 -9.47 -46.20 -14.36
CA GLU A 14 -8.07 -45.86 -14.09
C GLU A 14 -7.90 -44.36 -13.83
N GLU A 15 -8.58 -43.52 -14.62
CA GLU A 15 -8.58 -42.06 -14.43
C GLU A 15 -9.17 -41.66 -13.07
N LEU A 16 -10.29 -42.27 -12.67
CA LEU A 16 -10.91 -42.02 -11.36
C LEU A 16 -10.02 -42.49 -10.21
N HIS A 17 -9.32 -43.61 -10.38
CA HIS A 17 -8.39 -44.14 -9.38
C HIS A 17 -7.16 -43.22 -9.20
N GLU A 18 -6.57 -42.74 -10.29
CA GLU A 18 -5.50 -41.75 -10.20
C GLU A 18 -5.97 -40.45 -9.55
N LEU A 19 -7.18 -39.99 -9.89
CA LEU A 19 -7.74 -38.79 -9.31
C LEU A 19 -8.01 -38.93 -7.81
N LEU A 20 -8.41 -40.12 -7.34
CA LEU A 20 -8.55 -40.44 -5.92
C LEU A 20 -7.24 -40.26 -5.17
N LEU A 21 -6.14 -40.84 -5.69
CA LEU A 21 -4.81 -40.74 -5.08
C LEU A 21 -4.29 -39.30 -5.04
N LYS A 22 -4.67 -38.48 -6.02
CA LYS A 22 -4.26 -37.07 -6.12
C LYS A 22 -5.03 -36.13 -5.18
N GLN A 23 -6.19 -36.54 -4.62
CA GLN A 23 -6.99 -35.64 -3.77
C GLN A 23 -6.36 -35.42 -2.39
N LYS A 24 -6.32 -34.15 -1.95
CA LYS A 24 -5.80 -33.75 -0.63
C LYS A 24 -6.89 -33.58 0.44
N THR A 25 -8.15 -33.40 0.03
CA THR A 25 -9.26 -33.10 0.94
C THR A 25 -10.19 -34.30 1.06
N ALA A 26 -10.58 -34.66 2.29
CA ALA A 26 -11.49 -35.78 2.55
C ALA A 26 -12.82 -35.66 1.78
N SER A 27 -13.44 -34.47 1.76
CA SER A 27 -14.69 -34.27 1.01
C SER A 27 -14.53 -34.45 -0.50
N SER A 28 -13.39 -34.07 -1.08
CA SER A 28 -13.11 -34.28 -2.50
C SER A 28 -12.86 -35.76 -2.81
N PHE A 29 -12.15 -36.45 -1.92
CA PHE A 29 -11.91 -37.88 -2.01
C PHE A 29 -13.23 -38.67 -2.01
N GLU A 30 -14.10 -38.44 -1.01
CA GLU A 30 -15.42 -39.08 -0.90
C GLU A 30 -16.28 -38.90 -2.16
N ARG A 31 -16.23 -37.71 -2.77
CA ARG A 31 -16.98 -37.39 -4.02
C ARG A 31 -16.50 -38.22 -5.21
N ILE A 32 -15.18 -38.36 -5.38
CA ILE A 32 -14.62 -39.18 -6.46
C ILE A 32 -14.82 -40.67 -6.16
N GLN A 33 -14.74 -41.06 -4.88
CA GLN A 33 -14.94 -42.44 -4.44
C GLN A 33 -16.36 -42.92 -4.78
N ALA A 34 -17.36 -42.04 -4.61
CA ALA A 34 -18.73 -42.32 -5.01
C ALA A 34 -18.85 -42.61 -6.52
N LEU A 35 -18.14 -41.87 -7.39
CA LEU A 35 -18.12 -42.13 -8.84
C LEU A 35 -17.39 -43.42 -9.17
N TYR A 36 -16.24 -43.66 -8.55
CA TYR A 36 -15.42 -44.85 -8.75
C TYR A 36 -16.20 -46.15 -8.43
N LEU A 37 -16.89 -46.18 -7.28
CA LEU A 37 -17.70 -47.33 -6.84
C LEU A 37 -18.87 -47.62 -7.79
N LEU A 38 -19.51 -46.57 -8.33
CA LEU A 38 -20.58 -46.71 -9.31
C LEU A 38 -20.06 -47.19 -10.68
N LYS A 39 -18.87 -46.75 -11.10
CA LYS A 39 -18.27 -47.13 -12.38
C LYS A 39 -17.80 -48.60 -12.39
N ILE A 40 -17.24 -49.07 -11.28
CA ILE A 40 -16.84 -50.49 -11.12
C ILE A 40 -18.06 -51.42 -11.02
N GLY A 41 -19.24 -50.88 -10.66
CA GLY A 41 -20.45 -51.67 -10.51
C GLY A 41 -20.49 -52.50 -9.22
N GLN A 42 -19.55 -52.27 -8.29
CA GLN A 42 -19.59 -52.83 -6.93
C GLN A 42 -20.84 -52.41 -6.17
N VAL A 43 -21.40 -51.25 -6.53
CA VAL A 43 -22.58 -50.69 -5.89
C VAL A 43 -23.62 -50.33 -6.94
N LYS A 44 -24.84 -50.86 -6.80
CA LYS A 44 -25.93 -50.66 -7.77
C LYS A 44 -26.90 -49.54 -7.40
N THR A 45 -26.98 -49.18 -6.11
CA THR A 45 -27.91 -48.14 -5.63
C THR A 45 -27.18 -46.98 -4.97
N ILE A 46 -27.77 -45.77 -5.05
CA ILE A 46 -27.24 -44.58 -4.36
C ILE A 46 -27.20 -44.79 -2.85
N GLN A 47 -28.15 -45.56 -2.31
CA GLN A 47 -28.27 -45.80 -0.88
C GLN A 47 -27.08 -46.61 -0.36
N ASP A 48 -26.64 -47.59 -1.13
CA ASP A 48 -25.45 -48.39 -0.80
C ASP A 48 -24.17 -47.54 -0.91
N VAL A 49 -24.06 -46.65 -1.92
CA VAL A 49 -22.91 -45.71 -2.03
C VAL A 49 -22.87 -44.79 -0.82
N ALA A 50 -24.02 -44.31 -0.39
CA ALA A 50 -24.17 -43.44 0.77
C ALA A 50 -23.71 -44.15 2.07
N VAL A 51 -24.00 -45.45 2.22
CA VAL A 51 -23.52 -46.26 3.34
C VAL A 51 -22.00 -46.45 3.29
N VAL A 52 -21.44 -46.79 2.13
CA VAL A 52 -19.98 -47.02 1.97
C VAL A 52 -19.18 -45.73 2.21
N VAL A 53 -19.67 -44.60 1.72
CA VAL A 53 -19.00 -43.29 1.88
C VAL A 53 -19.33 -42.63 3.24
N GLY A 54 -20.34 -43.14 3.97
CA GLY A 54 -20.74 -42.60 5.28
C GLY A 54 -21.46 -41.25 5.20
N ARG A 55 -22.22 -40.99 4.12
CA ARG A 55 -22.96 -39.74 3.90
C ARG A 55 -24.46 -39.99 3.72
N ALA A 56 -25.27 -38.96 3.87
CA ALA A 56 -26.71 -39.08 3.58
C ALA A 56 -26.96 -39.28 2.08
N ARG A 57 -27.98 -40.09 1.73
CA ARG A 57 -28.42 -40.35 0.34
C ARG A 57 -28.58 -39.06 -0.48
N VAL A 58 -29.19 -38.03 0.11
CA VAL A 58 -29.46 -36.73 -0.56
C VAL A 58 -28.17 -36.02 -0.94
N THR A 59 -27.11 -36.16 -0.14
CA THR A 59 -25.79 -35.56 -0.42
C THR A 59 -25.14 -36.22 -1.61
N VAL A 60 -25.15 -37.56 -1.68
CA VAL A 60 -24.62 -38.31 -2.83
C VAL A 60 -25.43 -38.00 -4.09
N GLN A 61 -26.75 -37.89 -3.98
CA GLN A 61 -27.61 -37.48 -5.10
C GLN A 61 -27.26 -36.06 -5.59
N ARG A 62 -27.00 -35.11 -4.69
CA ARG A 62 -26.54 -33.76 -5.04
C ARG A 62 -25.18 -33.77 -5.75
N TRP A 63 -24.26 -34.62 -5.32
CA TRP A 63 -22.97 -34.81 -5.98
C TRP A 63 -23.12 -35.33 -7.40
N LEU A 64 -23.93 -36.38 -7.60
CA LEU A 64 -24.18 -36.95 -8.92
C LEU A 64 -24.86 -35.94 -9.86
N LYS A 65 -25.82 -35.16 -9.35
CA LYS A 65 -26.44 -34.07 -10.12
C LYS A 65 -25.42 -33.00 -10.54
N ASN A 66 -24.59 -32.53 -9.60
CA ASN A 66 -23.54 -31.56 -9.90
C ASN A 66 -22.55 -32.11 -10.94
N TYR A 67 -22.18 -33.38 -10.82
CA TYR A 67 -21.30 -34.05 -11.79
C TYR A 67 -21.95 -34.13 -13.18
N GLN A 68 -23.24 -34.44 -13.29
CA GLN A 68 -23.94 -34.44 -14.58
C GLN A 68 -23.96 -33.07 -15.24
N GLU A 69 -24.13 -31.99 -14.46
CA GLU A 69 -24.22 -30.61 -14.99
C GLU A 69 -22.84 -30.01 -15.31
N SER A 70 -21.80 -30.33 -14.54
CA SER A 70 -20.52 -29.59 -14.55
C SER A 70 -19.25 -30.46 -14.55
N GLY A 71 -19.42 -31.79 -14.65
CA GLY A 71 -18.34 -32.77 -14.70
C GLY A 71 -17.52 -32.86 -13.41
N ILE A 72 -16.35 -33.50 -13.49
CA ILE A 72 -15.43 -33.65 -12.35
C ILE A 72 -15.00 -32.29 -11.77
N LYS A 73 -14.76 -31.30 -12.63
CA LYS A 73 -14.34 -29.95 -12.19
C LYS A 73 -15.38 -29.32 -11.27
N GLY A 74 -16.66 -29.39 -11.62
CA GLY A 74 -17.73 -28.84 -10.79
C GLY A 74 -18.07 -29.68 -9.55
N LEU A 75 -17.78 -30.99 -9.59
CA LEU A 75 -17.86 -31.83 -8.39
C LEU A 75 -16.79 -31.46 -7.36
N LEU A 76 -15.60 -31.05 -7.80
CA LEU A 76 -14.48 -30.66 -6.93
C LEU A 76 -14.50 -29.18 -6.52
N THR A 77 -15.22 -28.31 -7.22
CA THR A 77 -15.37 -26.92 -6.79
C THR A 77 -16.23 -26.83 -5.52
N THR A 78 -15.68 -26.16 -4.51
CA THR A 78 -16.45 -25.79 -3.32
C THR A 78 -16.91 -24.35 -3.50
N LEU A 79 -18.20 -24.18 -3.78
CA LEU A 79 -18.81 -22.85 -3.81
C LEU A 79 -18.81 -22.28 -2.39
N LYS A 80 -18.16 -21.13 -2.22
CA LYS A 80 -18.30 -20.35 -0.99
C LYS A 80 -19.57 -19.52 -1.10
N SER A 81 -20.34 -19.47 -0.02
CA SER A 81 -21.47 -18.56 0.05
C SER A 81 -20.96 -17.12 -0.17
N PRO A 82 -21.64 -16.28 -0.96
CA PRO A 82 -21.21 -14.93 -1.27
C PRO A 82 -21.11 -14.02 -0.03
N GLY A 83 -21.64 -14.46 1.12
CA GLY A 83 -21.56 -13.74 2.38
C GLY A 83 -22.37 -12.43 2.34
N ARG A 84 -22.16 -11.59 3.36
CA ARG A 84 -22.79 -10.27 3.42
C ARG A 84 -22.15 -9.34 2.37
N PRO A 85 -22.94 -8.59 1.58
CA PRO A 85 -22.39 -7.62 0.64
C PRO A 85 -21.56 -6.56 1.39
N ALA A 86 -20.49 -6.10 0.78
CA ALA A 86 -19.63 -5.08 1.37
C ALA A 86 -20.39 -3.75 1.49
N ILE A 87 -20.23 -3.06 2.63
CA ILE A 87 -20.83 -1.73 2.87
C ILE A 87 -20.31 -0.71 1.86
N ILE A 88 -19.01 -0.80 1.51
CA ILE A 88 -18.38 0.02 0.47
C ILE A 88 -18.40 -0.79 -0.83
N SER A 89 -19.24 -0.36 -1.77
CA SER A 89 -19.40 -0.97 -3.09
C SER A 89 -18.13 -0.84 -3.94
N LEU A 90 -18.05 -1.59 -5.04
CA LEU A 90 -16.90 -1.52 -5.95
C LEU A 90 -16.77 -0.14 -6.61
N GLN A 91 -17.89 0.48 -7.00
CA GLN A 91 -17.89 1.81 -7.62
C GLN A 91 -17.32 2.89 -6.70
N VAL A 92 -17.75 2.88 -5.44
CA VAL A 92 -17.26 3.82 -4.42
C VAL A 92 -15.76 3.64 -4.17
N ARG A 93 -15.26 2.41 -4.26
CA ARG A 93 -13.82 2.14 -4.15
C ARG A 93 -13.03 2.71 -5.33
N GLU A 94 -13.58 2.67 -6.53
CA GLU A 94 -12.92 3.23 -7.70
C GLU A 94 -12.84 4.76 -7.63
N GLN A 95 -13.91 5.43 -7.17
CA GLN A 95 -13.88 6.88 -6.92
C GLN A 95 -12.87 7.23 -5.83
N LEU A 96 -12.92 6.53 -4.70
CA LEU A 96 -11.98 6.76 -3.60
C LEU A 96 -10.52 6.50 -4.04
N ASP A 97 -10.28 5.54 -4.93
CA ASP A 97 -8.95 5.29 -5.46
C ASP A 97 -8.45 6.42 -6.37
N LYS A 98 -9.32 7.08 -7.13
CA LYS A 98 -8.97 8.28 -7.93
C LYS A 98 -8.55 9.43 -7.01
N GLU A 99 -9.36 9.73 -6.00
CA GLU A 99 -9.04 10.77 -4.99
C GLU A 99 -7.72 10.48 -4.27
N LEU A 100 -7.46 9.22 -3.90
CA LEU A 100 -6.21 8.83 -3.24
C LEU A 100 -4.97 8.88 -4.16
N GLN A 101 -5.16 8.95 -5.48
CA GLN A 101 -4.07 9.17 -6.44
C GLN A 101 -3.65 10.62 -6.54
N GLU A 102 -4.50 11.55 -6.09
CA GLU A 102 -4.16 12.96 -6.04
C GLU A 102 -3.09 13.25 -4.99
N SER A 103 -2.28 14.27 -5.26
CA SER A 103 -1.14 14.61 -4.41
C SER A 103 -1.52 15.34 -3.13
N GLU A 104 -2.72 15.94 -3.06
CA GLU A 104 -3.25 16.57 -1.86
C GLU A 104 -3.61 15.50 -0.81
N GLY A 105 -4.39 14.49 -1.22
CA GLY A 105 -4.79 13.39 -0.34
C GLY A 105 -5.59 13.83 0.89
N PHE A 106 -5.86 12.87 1.78
CA PHE A 106 -6.66 13.12 2.99
C PHE A 106 -5.79 13.30 4.24
N LYS A 107 -6.15 14.19 5.15
CA LYS A 107 -5.45 14.41 6.44
C LYS A 107 -5.71 13.26 7.42
N SER A 108 -6.90 12.64 7.38
CA SER A 108 -7.26 11.57 8.30
C SER A 108 -8.27 10.57 7.74
N TYR A 109 -8.44 9.44 8.41
CA TYR A 109 -9.48 8.47 8.08
C TYR A 109 -10.90 8.98 8.40
N GLU A 110 -11.05 9.92 9.34
CA GLU A 110 -12.34 10.59 9.62
C GLU A 110 -12.73 11.54 8.49
N GLU A 111 -11.75 12.18 7.85
CA GLU A 111 -12.01 12.99 6.66
C GLU A 111 -12.52 12.13 5.50
N ILE A 112 -11.93 10.94 5.30
CA ILE A 112 -12.43 9.96 4.33
C ILE A 112 -13.85 9.51 4.67
N ARG A 113 -14.16 9.29 5.96
CA ARG A 113 -15.52 8.93 6.40
C ARG A 113 -16.52 10.05 6.13
N THR A 114 -16.12 11.30 6.35
CA THR A 114 -16.94 12.49 6.07
C THR A 114 -17.16 12.65 4.57
N TRP A 115 -16.12 12.44 3.76
CA TRP A 115 -16.19 12.44 2.31
C TRP A 115 -17.13 11.34 1.78
N LEU A 116 -17.04 10.11 2.30
CA LEU A 116 -17.94 9.00 1.96
C LEU A 116 -19.41 9.31 2.29
N LYS A 117 -19.66 10.00 3.42
CA LYS A 117 -21.00 10.44 3.81
C LYS A 117 -21.52 11.57 2.90
N ALA A 118 -20.65 12.48 2.48
CA ALA A 118 -21.04 13.63 1.66
C ALA A 118 -21.29 13.29 0.19
N VAL A 119 -20.43 12.46 -0.42
CA VAL A 119 -20.50 12.14 -1.85
C VAL A 119 -21.46 10.98 -2.13
N GLU A 120 -21.37 9.91 -1.33
CA GLU A 120 -22.05 8.64 -1.60
C GLU A 120 -23.16 8.33 -0.59
N GLY A 121 -23.32 9.16 0.45
CA GLY A 121 -24.32 8.95 1.50
C GLY A 121 -24.06 7.72 2.39
N ILE A 122 -22.86 7.14 2.35
CA ILE A 122 -22.55 5.89 3.04
C ILE A 122 -21.98 6.16 4.44
N GLU A 123 -22.72 5.74 5.47
CA GLU A 123 -22.21 5.72 6.84
C GLU A 123 -21.44 4.43 7.13
N ALA A 124 -20.14 4.46 6.80
CA ALA A 124 -19.21 3.39 7.15
C ALA A 124 -18.64 3.59 8.57
N SER A 125 -18.39 2.48 9.27
CA SER A 125 -17.61 2.47 10.51
C SER A 125 -16.13 2.77 10.23
N TYR A 126 -15.45 3.45 11.15
CA TYR A 126 -14.01 3.72 11.09
C TYR A 126 -13.19 2.48 10.75
N LYS A 127 -13.52 1.33 11.36
CA LYS A 127 -12.81 0.06 11.10
C LYS A 127 -12.92 -0.36 9.64
N VAL A 128 -14.10 -0.23 9.03
CA VAL A 128 -14.34 -0.59 7.63
C VAL A 128 -13.59 0.35 6.70
N VAL A 129 -13.60 1.66 6.99
CA VAL A 129 -12.84 2.66 6.23
C VAL A 129 -11.33 2.37 6.32
N HIS A 130 -10.82 2.18 7.53
CA HIS A 130 -9.42 1.86 7.75
C HIS A 130 -9.02 0.57 7.03
N ASP A 131 -9.79 -0.51 7.16
CA ASP A 131 -9.45 -1.79 6.52
C ASP A 131 -9.43 -1.69 4.99
N THR A 132 -10.41 -0.97 4.44
CA THR A 132 -10.53 -0.74 2.99
C THR A 132 -9.36 0.10 2.46
N VAL A 133 -9.12 1.27 3.08
CA VAL A 133 -8.09 2.21 2.63
C VAL A 133 -6.68 1.66 2.86
N ARG A 134 -6.42 1.09 4.05
CA ARG A 134 -5.09 0.63 4.46
C ARG A 134 -4.69 -0.68 3.80
N TYR A 135 -5.56 -1.70 3.83
CA TYR A 135 -5.19 -3.05 3.40
C TYR A 135 -5.61 -3.34 1.97
N GLN A 136 -6.82 -2.94 1.56
CA GLN A 136 -7.30 -3.23 0.20
C GLN A 136 -6.71 -2.26 -0.82
N MET A 137 -6.75 -0.95 -0.56
CA MET A 137 -6.24 0.09 -1.45
C MET A 137 -4.74 0.39 -1.25
N LYS A 138 -4.13 -0.14 -0.18
CA LYS A 138 -2.71 0.06 0.17
C LYS A 138 -2.33 1.55 0.31
N ALA A 139 -3.28 2.40 0.69
CA ALA A 139 -3.03 3.80 0.99
C ALA A 139 -2.64 3.97 2.46
N LYS A 140 -1.75 4.93 2.73
CA LYS A 140 -1.24 5.17 4.09
C LYS A 140 -0.86 6.62 4.33
N LEU A 141 -0.92 7.00 5.60
CA LEU A 141 -0.34 8.25 6.10
C LEU A 141 1.15 8.32 5.74
N LYS A 142 1.52 9.39 5.04
CA LYS A 142 2.87 9.72 4.57
C LYS A 142 3.18 11.17 4.93
N VAL A 143 4.46 11.46 5.14
CA VAL A 143 4.92 12.83 5.37
C VAL A 143 4.85 13.58 4.03
N PRO A 144 4.14 14.71 3.95
CA PRO A 144 4.06 15.50 2.74
C PRO A 144 5.41 16.15 2.42
N ARG A 145 5.68 16.30 1.12
CA ARG A 145 6.75 17.19 0.67
C ARG A 145 6.26 18.62 0.85
N ALA A 146 6.99 19.38 1.67
CA ALA A 146 6.71 20.79 1.88
C ALA A 146 6.93 21.57 0.59
N VAL A 147 5.91 22.30 0.17
CA VAL A 147 5.93 23.19 -0.99
C VAL A 147 5.52 24.58 -0.52
N GLY A 148 6.23 25.62 -0.96
CA GLY A 148 5.95 27.00 -0.55
C GLY A 148 4.64 27.52 -1.14
N ILE A 149 4.00 28.50 -0.50
CA ILE A 149 2.75 29.10 -1.02
C ILE A 149 2.95 29.73 -2.40
N LYS A 150 4.11 30.34 -2.63
CA LYS A 150 4.48 30.97 -3.92
C LYS A 150 5.02 29.96 -4.95
N TYR A 151 4.86 28.67 -4.69
CA TYR A 151 5.33 27.64 -5.62
C TYR A 151 4.43 27.62 -6.85
N ASP A 152 5.09 27.72 -8.00
CA ASP A 152 4.47 27.61 -9.29
C ASP A 152 5.11 26.43 -10.03
N SER A 153 4.27 25.44 -10.39
CA SER A 153 4.70 24.25 -11.10
C SER A 153 5.16 24.55 -12.52
N GLU A 154 4.59 25.58 -13.16
CA GLU A 154 4.92 25.96 -14.53
C GLU A 154 6.31 26.58 -14.59
N ALA A 155 6.59 27.53 -13.70
CA ALA A 155 7.90 28.17 -13.54
C ALA A 155 9.03 27.17 -13.24
N GLU A 156 8.79 26.13 -12.41
CA GLU A 156 9.80 25.09 -12.17
C GLU A 156 10.13 24.31 -13.46
N SER A 157 9.11 24.01 -14.27
CA SER A 157 9.28 23.26 -15.51
C SER A 157 10.09 24.04 -16.55
N GLU A 158 9.87 25.36 -16.63
CA GLU A 158 10.63 26.26 -17.50
C GLU A 158 12.08 26.39 -17.03
N PHE A 159 12.28 26.63 -15.73
CA PHE A 159 13.62 26.73 -15.14
C PHE A 159 14.47 25.49 -15.44
N LYS A 160 13.89 24.28 -15.31
CA LYS A 160 14.60 23.02 -15.60
C LYS A 160 15.04 22.89 -17.06
N LYS A 161 14.34 23.50 -18.00
CA LYS A 161 14.73 23.50 -19.42
C LYS A 161 15.88 24.48 -19.69
N THR A 162 15.92 25.58 -18.95
CA THR A 162 16.86 26.70 -19.20
C THR A 162 18.17 26.59 -18.41
N ALA A 163 18.18 25.86 -17.29
CA ALA A 163 19.33 25.78 -16.39
C ALA A 163 20.50 24.93 -16.96
N THR A 164 21.40 25.57 -17.73
CA THR A 164 22.74 25.01 -18.02
C THR A 164 23.68 25.36 -16.87
N ILE A 165 24.07 24.37 -16.05
CA ILE A 165 24.93 24.60 -14.88
C ILE A 165 26.38 24.89 -15.34
N PRO A 166 26.95 26.07 -15.07
CA PRO A 166 28.37 26.30 -15.27
C PRO A 166 29.15 25.58 -14.17
N ARG A 167 29.80 24.46 -14.50
CA ARG A 167 30.75 23.78 -13.61
C ARG A 167 32.06 24.59 -13.52
N SER A 168 32.03 25.73 -12.83
CA SER A 168 33.25 26.46 -12.51
C SER A 168 33.92 25.88 -11.25
N ASN A 169 34.61 24.75 -11.40
CA ASN A 169 35.53 24.26 -10.37
C ASN A 169 36.82 25.10 -10.40
N LYS A 170 36.75 26.36 -9.96
CA LYS A 170 37.95 27.16 -9.70
C LYS A 170 38.57 26.68 -8.39
N LYS A 171 39.53 25.75 -8.49
CA LYS A 171 40.43 25.44 -7.38
C LYS A 171 41.25 26.69 -7.10
N HIS A 172 40.93 27.40 -6.01
CA HIS A 172 41.76 28.50 -5.52
C HIS A 172 42.97 27.85 -4.85
N VAL A 173 44.11 27.83 -5.55
CA VAL A 173 45.36 27.26 -5.05
C VAL A 173 46.09 28.35 -4.27
N ILE A 174 46.47 28.05 -3.03
CA ILE A 174 47.27 28.94 -2.18
C ILE A 174 48.58 29.27 -2.91
N ALA A 175 48.93 30.55 -2.96
CA ALA A 175 50.13 31.02 -3.63
C ALA A 175 51.40 30.36 -3.02
N PRO A 176 52.43 30.02 -3.81
CA PRO A 176 53.61 29.31 -3.33
C PRO A 176 54.34 30.02 -2.17
N VAL A 177 54.27 31.35 -2.12
CA VAL A 177 54.91 32.22 -1.12
C VAL A 177 54.28 32.07 0.28
N ASP A 178 53.01 31.69 0.36
CA ASP A 178 52.30 31.55 1.63
C ASP A 178 52.38 30.13 2.21
N ARG A 179 53.01 29.18 1.52
CA ARG A 179 53.15 27.78 1.97
C ARG A 179 54.06 27.60 3.20
N GLN A 180 54.91 28.57 3.50
CA GLN A 180 55.83 28.54 4.65
C GLN A 180 55.25 29.24 5.90
N LYS A 181 54.08 29.87 5.80
CA LYS A 181 53.43 30.51 6.94
C LYS A 181 52.60 29.49 7.72
N THR A 182 52.62 29.58 9.05
CA THR A 182 51.67 28.88 9.91
C THR A 182 50.29 29.52 9.72
N MET A 183 49.45 28.87 8.91
CA MET A 183 48.10 29.35 8.61
C MET A 183 47.11 28.76 9.62
N ARG A 184 46.44 29.62 10.38
CA ARG A 184 45.23 29.26 11.12
C ARG A 184 44.03 29.50 10.22
N TYR A 185 43.18 28.50 10.04
CA TYR A 185 41.98 28.62 9.21
C TYR A 185 40.74 28.49 10.08
N TRP A 186 39.88 29.50 9.99
CA TRP A 186 38.62 29.57 10.71
C TRP A 186 37.48 29.37 9.73
N CYS A 187 36.52 28.54 10.11
CA CYS A 187 35.30 28.28 9.37
C CYS A 187 34.15 29.00 10.07
N GLY A 188 33.52 29.94 9.35
CA GLY A 188 32.36 30.67 9.83
C GLY A 188 31.09 30.24 9.11
N ASP A 189 29.99 30.13 9.86
CA ASP A 189 28.64 29.96 9.29
C ASP A 189 27.58 30.51 10.24
N GLU A 190 26.43 30.90 9.69
CA GLU A 190 25.28 31.36 10.46
C GLU A 190 24.19 30.29 10.54
N SER A 191 23.81 29.92 11.76
CA SER A 191 22.77 28.94 12.01
C SER A 191 21.56 29.59 12.65
N ARG A 192 20.39 29.35 12.05
CA ARG A 192 19.13 29.83 12.59
C ARG A 192 18.51 28.78 13.52
N VAL A 193 18.26 29.16 14.76
CA VAL A 193 17.68 28.32 15.80
C VAL A 193 16.31 28.87 16.20
N GLY A 194 15.31 27.99 16.30
CA GLY A 194 13.98 28.40 16.71
C GLY A 194 12.91 27.34 16.43
N LEU A 195 11.66 27.72 16.64
CA LEU A 195 10.53 26.80 16.49
C LEU A 195 10.11 26.66 15.03
N LYS A 196 9.80 25.42 14.67
CA LYS A 196 9.44 25.03 13.30
C LYS A 196 8.15 24.22 13.36
N THR A 197 7.10 24.70 12.71
CA THR A 197 5.83 23.96 12.61
C THR A 197 6.06 22.62 11.92
N GLU A 198 5.65 21.51 12.52
CA GLU A 198 5.68 20.20 11.84
C GLU A 198 4.39 20.00 11.03
N ALA A 199 4.54 19.51 9.79
CA ALA A 199 3.39 19.23 8.94
C ALA A 199 2.74 17.90 9.35
N GLY A 200 1.40 17.90 9.40
CA GLY A 200 0.63 16.68 9.54
C GLY A 200 0.87 15.70 8.38
N ARG A 201 0.58 14.42 8.62
CA ARG A 201 0.68 13.39 7.57
C ARG A 201 -0.58 13.39 6.70
N LEU A 202 -0.40 13.03 5.43
CA LEU A 202 -1.49 12.90 4.44
C LEU A 202 -1.59 11.45 3.95
N ILE A 203 -2.80 10.99 3.72
CA ILE A 203 -3.16 9.67 3.22
C ILE A 203 -3.23 9.76 1.71
N THR A 204 -2.30 9.08 1.05
CA THR A 204 -2.30 8.91 -0.41
C THR A 204 -1.94 7.48 -0.76
N LYS A 205 -2.25 7.07 -1.98
CA LYS A 205 -1.99 5.71 -2.49
C LYS A 205 -0.49 5.39 -2.51
N LYS A 206 -0.12 4.11 -2.39
CA LYS A 206 1.28 3.68 -2.53
C LYS A 206 1.81 4.13 -3.91
N GLY A 207 2.95 4.82 -3.92
CA GLY A 207 3.59 5.34 -5.15
C GLY A 207 3.40 6.85 -5.35
N VAL A 208 2.31 7.43 -4.83
CA VAL A 208 2.06 8.88 -4.92
C VAL A 208 2.79 9.59 -3.77
N LYS A 209 3.48 10.70 -4.07
CA LYS A 209 4.10 11.55 -3.06
C LYS A 209 3.12 12.65 -2.66
N PRO A 210 2.70 12.74 -1.39
CA PRO A 210 1.83 13.81 -0.97
C PRO A 210 2.55 15.16 -0.99
N ILE A 211 1.81 16.20 -1.35
CA ILE A 211 2.27 17.59 -1.36
C ILE A 211 1.52 18.34 -0.26
N GLY A 212 2.26 19.05 0.57
CA GLY A 212 1.69 19.89 1.63
C GLY A 212 2.12 21.32 1.41
N ILE A 213 1.15 22.21 1.22
CA ILE A 213 1.39 23.66 1.21
C ILE A 213 1.84 24.05 2.61
N MET A 214 3.05 24.59 2.71
CA MET A 214 3.67 24.88 3.99
C MET A 214 4.21 26.31 4.03
N GLN A 215 3.72 27.07 5.00
CA GLN A 215 4.30 28.34 5.40
C GLN A 215 5.00 28.16 6.73
N TRP A 216 6.33 28.22 6.72
CA TRP A 216 7.13 28.20 7.93
C TRP A 216 7.01 29.54 8.64
N LYS A 217 6.04 29.69 9.54
CA LYS A 217 6.09 30.74 10.56
C LYS A 217 7.24 30.37 11.50
N ARG A 218 8.23 31.25 11.58
CA ARG A 218 9.48 31.04 12.30
C ARG A 218 9.56 32.10 13.40
N ASP A 219 9.75 31.65 14.62
CA ASP A 219 10.15 32.48 15.73
C ASP A 219 11.52 32.00 16.17
N ASN A 220 12.54 32.75 15.75
CA ASN A 220 13.91 32.27 15.66
C ASN A 220 14.89 33.39 16.02
N PHE A 221 16.05 32.98 16.54
CA PHE A 221 17.26 33.79 16.63
C PHE A 221 18.36 33.18 15.76
N TYR A 222 19.45 33.91 15.59
CA TYR A 222 20.60 33.55 14.79
C TYR A 222 21.82 33.35 15.67
N LEU A 223 22.50 32.24 15.47
CA LEU A 223 23.82 31.97 16.02
C LEU A 223 24.86 32.19 14.93
N TYR A 224 25.80 33.08 15.20
CA TYR A 224 26.96 33.32 14.37
C TYR A 224 28.12 32.57 14.99
N GLY A 225 28.68 31.60 14.26
CA GLY A 225 29.72 30.73 14.79
C GLY A 225 30.98 30.79 13.94
N LEU A 226 32.13 30.92 14.58
CA LEU A 226 33.45 30.71 14.00
C LEU A 226 34.09 29.53 14.73
N VAL A 227 34.59 28.55 13.99
CA VAL A 227 35.27 27.37 14.54
C VAL A 227 36.56 27.14 13.79
N GLU A 228 37.67 26.97 14.52
CA GLU A 228 38.92 26.48 13.96
C GLU A 228 38.95 24.94 14.05
N PRO A 229 38.91 24.20 12.92
CA PRO A 229 38.74 22.75 12.99
C PRO A 229 39.96 21.98 13.50
N LEU A 230 41.17 22.56 13.44
CA LEU A 230 42.38 21.91 13.91
C LEU A 230 42.51 21.93 15.44
N THR A 231 42.10 23.03 16.06
CA THR A 231 42.25 23.25 17.51
C THR A 231 40.95 23.02 18.27
N GLY A 232 39.80 23.14 17.59
CA GLY A 232 38.48 23.12 18.21
C GLY A 232 38.11 24.43 18.91
N GLU A 233 38.92 25.49 18.78
CA GLU A 233 38.57 26.81 19.30
C GLU A 233 37.32 27.34 18.56
N TYR A 234 36.42 27.98 19.31
CA TYR A 234 35.19 28.51 18.74
C TYR A 234 34.77 29.85 19.37
N PHE A 235 34.09 30.67 18.57
CA PHE A 235 33.39 31.89 18.98
C PHE A 235 31.96 31.81 18.49
N ILE A 236 31.00 31.98 19.40
CA ILE A 236 29.57 31.94 19.06
C ILE A 236 28.88 33.16 19.68
N TRP A 237 28.18 33.93 18.85
CA TRP A 237 27.35 35.05 19.29
C TRP A 237 25.89 34.83 18.89
N GLU A 238 24.97 35.29 19.73
CA GLU A 238 23.54 35.28 19.44
C GLU A 238 23.06 36.66 18.96
N PHE A 239 22.23 36.67 17.93
CA PHE A 239 21.59 37.87 17.39
C PHE A 239 20.13 37.58 17.04
N SER A 240 19.29 38.62 17.06
CA SER A 240 17.87 38.48 16.72
C SER A 240 17.60 38.30 15.22
N HIS A 241 18.49 38.75 14.33
CA HIS A 241 18.29 38.72 12.88
C HIS A 241 19.61 38.73 12.10
N LEU A 242 19.60 38.15 10.90
CA LEU A 242 20.73 38.15 9.98
C LEU A 242 20.73 39.42 9.13
N ASN A 243 21.66 40.34 9.41
CA ASN A 243 21.91 41.51 8.57
C ASN A 243 23.40 41.91 8.63
N THR A 244 23.78 42.85 7.76
CA THR A 244 25.17 43.34 7.67
C THR A 244 25.63 44.02 8.97
N ALA A 245 24.72 44.65 9.73
CA ALA A 245 25.08 45.30 10.98
C ALA A 245 25.47 44.29 12.07
N CYS A 246 24.71 43.21 12.23
CA CYS A 246 25.04 42.10 13.13
C CYS A 246 26.34 41.41 12.71
N PHE A 247 26.56 41.21 11.41
CA PHE A 247 27.82 40.63 10.91
C PHE A 247 29.04 41.53 11.15
N ASN A 248 28.88 42.86 11.14
CA ASN A 248 29.99 43.78 11.46
C ASN A 248 30.28 43.88 12.97
N ILE A 249 29.32 43.50 13.81
CA ILE A 249 29.49 43.46 15.27
C ILE A 249 30.20 42.15 15.68
N PHE A 250 29.90 41.06 14.98
CA PHE A 250 30.53 39.75 15.12
C PHE A 250 31.96 39.74 14.54
#